data_AF-A0A5K1A2W1-F1
#
_entry.id   AF-A0A5K1A2W1-F1
#
_cell.length_a   1.000
_cell.length_b   1.000
_cell.length_c   1.000
_cell.angle_alpha   90.00
_cell.angle_beta   90.00
_cell.angle_gamma   90.00
#
_symmetry.space_group_name_H-M   'P 1'
#
loop_
_entity.id
_entity.type
_entity.pdbx_description
1 polymer ?
#
loop_
_entity_poly.entity_id
_entity_poly.type
_entity_poly.pdbx_seq_one_letter_code
_entity_poly.pdbx_strand_id
1 'polypeptide(L)' 'PGRDLEHYGSWALITGPTDGIGKALAFSLGKRSLNLVLVGRNPEKLASVSHEI' A
#
# COMPACT_ATOMS: atom_id res chain seq x y z
N PRO A 1 0.86 5.79 20.84
CA PRO A 1 0.75 6.91 19.85
C PRO A 1 1.40 6.51 18.52
N GLY A 2 0.68 6.66 17.40
CA GLY A 2 1.24 6.40 16.06
C GLY A 2 2.19 7.52 15.64
N ARG A 3 3.28 7.19 14.94
CA ARG A 3 4.17 8.19 14.34
C ARG A 3 3.49 8.85 13.14
N ASP A 4 3.80 10.12 12.91
CA ASP A 4 3.47 10.78 11.66
C ASP A 4 4.24 10.10 10.52
N LEU A 5 3.52 9.62 9.51
CA LEU A 5 4.09 8.89 8.39
C LEU A 5 4.69 9.83 7.34
N GLU A 6 4.21 11.08 7.25
CA GLU A 6 4.72 12.06 6.28
C GLU A 6 6.16 12.47 6.58
N HIS A 7 6.61 12.31 7.83
CA HIS A 7 8.01 12.50 8.22
C HIS A 7 8.98 11.57 7.47
N TYR A 8 8.51 10.41 7.00
CA TYR A 8 9.33 9.46 6.24
C TYR A 8 9.29 9.72 4.73
N GLY A 9 8.57 10.76 4.29
CA GLY A 9 8.41 11.15 2.90
C GLY A 9 7.04 10.79 2.33
N SER A 10 6.86 11.12 1.05
CA SER A 10 5.59 11.02 0.33
C SER A 10 5.33 9.65 -0.30
N TRP A 11 6.08 8.61 0.08
CA TRP A 11 6.05 7.29 -0.56
C TRP A 11 6.00 6.16 0.48
N ALA A 12 5.24 5.11 0.18
CA ALA A 12 5.21 3.88 0.97
C ALA A 12 5.35 2.64 0.07
N LEU A 13 6.30 1.77 0.44
CA LEU A 13 6.53 0.48 -0.21
C LEU A 13 5.83 -0.62 0.59
N ILE A 14 4.98 -1.42 -0.06
CA ILE A 14 4.23 -2.49 0.59
C ILE A 14 4.54 -3.82 -0.11
N THR A 15 5.14 -4.75 0.63
CA THR A 15 5.39 -6.12 0.18
C THR A 15 4.23 -7.03 0.54
N GLY A 16 3.81 -7.91 -0.37
CA GLY A 16 2.63 -8.76 -0.17
C GLY A 16 1.30 -7.99 -0.06
N PRO A 17 1.02 -6.99 -0.92
CA PRO A 17 -0.16 -6.13 -0.80
C PRO A 17 -1.46 -6.77 -1.30
N THR A 18 -1.39 -7.99 -1.83
CA THR A 18 -2.52 -8.60 -2.56
C THR A 18 -3.55 -9.26 -1.65
N ASP A 19 -3.22 -9.52 -0.38
CA ASP A 19 -4.12 -10.19 0.57
C ASP A 19 -3.77 -9.85 2.03
N GLY A 20 -4.65 -10.23 2.96
CA GLY A 20 -4.45 -10.16 4.41
C GLY A 20 -4.08 -8.75 4.91
N ILE A 21 -3.07 -8.71 5.79
CA ILE A 21 -2.62 -7.46 6.43
C ILE A 21 -2.03 -6.50 5.40
N GLY A 22 -1.29 -7.00 4.40
CA GLY A 22 -0.70 -6.17 3.35
C GLY A 22 -1.77 -5.45 2.53
N LYS A 23 -2.87 -6.15 2.18
CA LYS A 23 -4.02 -5.53 1.50
C LYS A 23 -4.68 -4.48 2.39
N ALA A 24 -4.98 -4.81 3.64
CA ALA A 24 -5.59 -3.85 4.58
C ALA A 24 -4.72 -2.58 4.76
N LEU A 25 -3.40 -2.74 4.84
CA LEU A 25 -2.45 -1.62 4.90
C LEU A 25 -2.46 -0.79 3.62
N ALA A 26 -2.45 -1.42 2.45
CA ALA A 26 -2.47 -0.72 1.16
C ALA A 26 -3.72 0.17 1.02
N PHE A 27 -4.89 -0.32 1.40
CA PHE A 27 -6.13 0.48 1.42
C PHE A 27 -6.12 1.58 2.48
N SER A 28 -5.55 1.32 3.66
CA SER A 28 -5.48 2.32 4.72
C SER A 28 -4.53 3.47 4.35
N LEU A 29 -3.41 3.15 3.69
CA LEU A 29 -2.41 4.13 3.28
C LEU A 29 -2.78 4.84 1.97
N GLY A 30 -3.51 4.20 1.05
CA GLY A 30 -3.97 4.82 -0.19
C GLY A 30 -4.99 5.95 0.01
N LYS A 31 -5.68 5.95 1.16
CA LYS A 31 -6.55 7.07 1.58
C LYS A 31 -5.79 8.28 2.14
N ARG A 32 -4.45 8.19 2.26
CA ARG A 32 -3.59 9.28 2.73
C ARG A 32 -2.89 9.94 1.56
N SER A 33 -2.25 11.08 1.78
CA SER A 33 -1.45 11.79 0.78
C SER A 33 -0.08 11.12 0.54
N LEU A 34 -0.07 9.80 0.33
CA LEU A 34 1.12 8.99 0.07
C LEU A 34 1.01 8.29 -1.27
N ASN A 35 2.10 8.29 -2.03
CA ASN A 35 2.24 7.47 -3.23
C ASN A 35 2.60 6.03 -2.81
N LEU A 36 1.92 5.04 -3.36
CA LEU A 36 2.15 3.64 -3.00
C LEU A 36 2.95 2.90 -4.07
N VAL A 37 3.91 2.09 -3.64
CA VAL A 37 4.58 1.08 -4.46
C VAL A 37 4.20 -0.30 -3.93
N LEU A 38 3.51 -1.07 -4.75
CA LEU A 38 3.01 -2.40 -4.39
C LEU A 38 3.94 -3.47 -4.99
N VAL A 39 4.53 -4.32 -4.14
CA VAL A 39 5.48 -5.37 -4.56
C VAL A 39 4.96 -6.76 -4.21
N GLY A 40 4.85 -7.60 -5.23
CA GLY A 40 4.35 -8.96 -5.14
C GLY A 40 4.73 -9.79 -6.36
N ARG A 41 4.44 -11.09 -6.30
CA ARG A 41 4.85 -12.05 -7.34
C ARG A 41 3.80 -12.25 -8.44
N ASN A 42 2.54 -11.93 -8.15
CA ASN A 42 1.42 -12.14 -9.07
C ASN A 42 0.95 -10.78 -9.61
N PRO A 43 1.24 -10.46 -10.89
CA PRO A 43 0.91 -9.17 -11.48
C PRO A 43 -0.60 -8.93 -11.62
N GLU A 44 -1.40 -9.98 -11.88
CA GLU A 44 -2.86 -9.84 -11.99
C GLU A 44 -3.49 -9.44 -10.66
N LYS A 45 -3.08 -10.09 -9.56
CA LYS A 45 -3.54 -9.74 -8.22
C LYS A 45 -3.08 -8.34 -7.79
N LEU A 46 -1.86 -7.96 -8.17
CA LEU A 46 -1.34 -6.60 -7.95
C LEU A 46 -2.17 -5.56 -8.70
N ALA A 47 -2.48 -5.82 -9.97
CA ALA A 47 -3.30 -4.93 -10.78
C ALA A 47 -4.72 -4.79 -10.20
N SER A 48 -5.35 -5.87 -9.74
CA SER A 48 -6.66 -5.82 -9.06
C SER A 48 -6.62 -4.88 -7.86
N VAL A 49 -5.67 -5.09 -6.95
CA VAL A 49 -5.54 -4.24 -5.75
C VAL A 49 -5.21 -2.80 -6.11
N SER A 50 -4.40 -2.55 -7.14
CA SER A 50 -4.07 -1.19 -7.58
C SER A 50 -5.28 -0.43 -8.16
N HIS A 51 -6.26 -1.13 -8.75
CA HIS A 51 -7.51 -0.52 -9.22
C HIS A 51 -8.54 -0.32 -8.10
N GLU A 52 -8.40 -1.05 -6.99
CA GLU A 52 -9.31 -0.97 -5.84
C GLU A 52 -8.91 0.12 -4.82
N ILE A 53 -7.67 0.63 -4.88
CA ILE A 53 -7.11 1.63 -3.94
C ILE A 53 -7.29 3.05 -4.45
#